data_AF-A0A349UPS0-F1
#
_entry.id   AF-A0A349UPS0-F1
#
_cell.length_a   1.000
_cell.length_b   1.000
_cell.length_c   1.000
_cell.angle_alpha   90.00
_cell.angle_beta   90.00
_cell.angle_gamma   90.00
#
_symmetry.space_group_name_H-M   'P 1'
#
loop_
_entity.id
_entity.type
_entity.pdbx_description
1 polymer ?
#
loop_
_entity_poly.entity_id
_entity_poly.type
_entity_poly.pdbx_seq_one_letter_code
_entity_poly.pdbx_strand_id
1 'polypeptide(L)'
;MLSLTKKTGYGLIAMTYLARVEGDAPASAREIAERFGVPASLLGNVLKELSGAGLVESVRGARGGYRLARPPESINLADLVEVLEGPIRLAECVAEQGGLPDDAVCSLMDRCPIA
;
A
#
# COMPACT_ATOMS: atom_id res chain seq x y z
N MET A 1 5.89 17.93 -1.42
CA MET A 1 6.42 16.84 -0.57
C MET A 1 5.47 15.68 -0.70
N LEU A 2 5.94 14.46 -0.99
CA LEU A 2 5.06 13.29 -1.12
C LEU A 2 4.40 13.02 0.24
N SER A 3 3.08 13.16 0.32
CA SER A 3 2.31 12.95 1.55
C SER A 3 1.62 11.60 1.48
N LEU A 4 2.12 10.63 2.24
CA LEU A 4 1.50 9.31 2.41
C LEU A 4 0.78 9.25 3.75
N THR A 5 -0.35 8.57 3.80
CA THR A 5 -1.10 8.43 5.04
C THR A 5 -0.45 7.40 5.96
N LYS A 6 -0.85 7.40 7.24
CA LYS A 6 -0.43 6.37 8.21
C LYS A 6 -0.80 4.96 7.75
N LYS A 7 -1.87 4.82 6.96
CA LYS A 7 -2.33 3.55 6.37
C LYS A 7 -1.23 2.90 5.54
N THR A 8 -0.55 3.67 4.70
CA THR A 8 0.59 3.20 3.91
C THR A 8 1.76 2.80 4.79
N GLY A 9 2.05 3.55 5.85
CA GLY A 9 3.05 3.15 6.85
C GLY A 9 2.74 1.80 7.51
N TYR A 10 1.48 1.57 7.86
CA TYR A 10 1.03 0.28 8.43
C TYR A 10 1.10 -0.87 7.42
N GLY A 11 0.77 -0.60 6.16
CA GLY A 11 0.93 -1.56 5.06
C GLY A 11 2.39 -1.99 4.90
N LEU A 12 3.31 -1.03 4.91
CA LEU A 12 4.75 -1.31 4.82
C LEU A 12 5.26 -2.15 5.98
N ILE A 13 4.84 -1.84 7.21
CA ILE A 13 5.19 -2.63 8.40
C ILE A 13 4.68 -4.07 8.23
N ALA A 14 3.41 -4.24 7.84
CA ALA A 14 2.83 -5.57 7.64
C ALA A 14 3.56 -6.36 6.55
N MET A 15 3.74 -5.78 5.36
CA MET A 15 4.35 -6.50 4.23
C MET A 15 5.82 -6.84 4.48
N THR A 16 6.58 -5.93 5.10
CA THR A 16 7.97 -6.20 5.49
C THR A 16 8.06 -7.29 6.56
N TYR A 17 7.09 -7.32 7.48
CA TYR A 17 7.00 -8.40 8.46
C TYR A 17 6.77 -9.74 7.79
N LEU A 18 5.72 -9.83 6.97
CA LEU A 18 5.34 -11.05 6.26
C LEU A 18 6.46 -11.57 5.34
N ALA A 19 7.21 -10.68 4.71
CA ALA A 19 8.38 -11.03 3.90
C ALA A 19 9.53 -11.69 4.67
N ARG A 20 9.56 -11.51 6.00
CA ARG A 20 10.63 -12.02 6.88
C ARG A 20 10.21 -13.23 7.71
N VAL A 21 8.94 -13.63 7.64
CA VAL A 21 8.47 -14.82 8.33
C VAL A 21 9.05 -16.05 7.62
N GLU A 22 9.74 -16.90 8.37
CA GLU A 22 10.34 -18.12 7.81
C GLU A 22 9.26 -19.08 7.27
N GLY A 23 9.51 -19.64 6.09
CA GLY A 23 8.66 -20.66 5.49
C GLY A 23 7.26 -20.19 5.07
N ASP A 24 7.09 -18.89 4.82
CA ASP A 24 5.81 -18.27 4.40
C ASP A 24 4.64 -18.53 5.36
N ALA A 25 4.96 -18.72 6.65
CA ALA A 25 3.94 -18.94 7.67
C ALA A 25 3.03 -17.70 7.79
N PRO A 26 1.70 -17.89 7.92
CA PRO A 26 0.79 -16.76 8.09
C PRO A 26 0.96 -16.11 9.46
N ALA A 27 0.83 -14.78 9.50
CA ALA A 27 0.81 -14.00 10.73
C ALA A 27 -0.50 -13.24 10.88
N SER A 28 -1.02 -13.17 12.10
CA SER A 28 -2.28 -12.47 12.34
C SER A 28 -2.09 -10.95 12.40
N ALA A 29 -3.12 -10.17 12.05
CA ALA A 29 -3.09 -8.72 12.22
C ALA A 29 -2.82 -8.32 13.68
N ARG A 30 -3.31 -9.12 14.65
CA ARG A 30 -3.09 -8.88 16.07
C ARG A 30 -1.61 -9.05 16.46
N GLU A 31 -0.98 -10.12 15.99
CA GLU A 31 0.44 -10.40 16.24
C GLU A 31 1.32 -9.26 15.72
N ILE A 32 1.11 -8.84 14.47
CA ILE A 32 1.86 -7.74 13.86
C ILE A 32 1.60 -6.43 14.63
N ALA A 33 0.33 -6.18 14.99
CA ALA A 33 -0.06 -4.99 15.75
C ALA A 33 0.63 -4.89 17.12
N GLU A 34 0.63 -5.99 17.88
CA GLU A 34 1.30 -6.07 19.18
C GLU A 34 2.81 -5.90 19.04
N ARG A 35 3.43 -6.48 18.00
CA ARG A 35 4.88 -6.42 17.77
C ARG A 35 5.38 -5.02 17.42
N PHE A 36 4.61 -4.24 16.66
CA PHE A 36 5.04 -2.93 16.16
C PHE A 36 4.30 -1.75 16.80
N GLY A 37 3.42 -1.99 17.77
CA GLY A 37 2.66 -0.94 18.46
C GLY A 37 1.70 -0.19 17.54
N VAL A 38 1.14 -0.87 16.53
CA VAL A 38 0.15 -0.27 15.61
C VAL A 38 -1.27 -0.67 16.00
N PRO A 39 -2.30 0.16 15.75
CA PRO A 39 -3.68 -0.21 16.10
C PRO A 39 -4.16 -1.42 15.29
N ALA A 40 -4.54 -2.50 15.99
CA ALA A 40 -4.92 -3.77 15.34
C ALA A 40 -6.10 -3.65 14.38
N SER A 41 -7.07 -2.78 14.68
CA SER A 41 -8.21 -2.52 13.79
C SER A 41 -7.80 -1.87 12.47
N LEU A 42 -6.90 -0.88 12.52
CA LEU A 42 -6.36 -0.23 11.33
C LEU A 42 -5.52 -1.20 10.50
N LEU A 43 -4.66 -1.97 11.16
CA LEU A 43 -3.83 -2.96 10.48
C LEU A 43 -4.68 -4.06 9.83
N GLY A 44 -5.74 -4.50 10.50
CA GLY A 44 -6.70 -5.47 9.95
C GLY A 44 -7.39 -4.95 8.70
N ASN A 45 -7.81 -3.68 8.68
CA ASN A 45 -8.38 -3.05 7.50
C ASN A 45 -7.37 -2.97 6.35
N VAL A 46 -6.14 -2.53 6.63
CA VAL A 46 -5.05 -2.49 5.66
C VAL A 46 -4.79 -3.87 5.04
N LEU A 47 -4.65 -4.91 5.87
CA LEU A 47 -4.43 -6.28 5.40
C LEU A 47 -5.59 -6.81 4.57
N LYS A 48 -6.83 -6.43 4.90
CA LYS A 48 -8.02 -6.78 4.11
C LYS A 48 -7.98 -6.14 2.72
N GLU A 49 -7.59 -4.87 2.63
CA GLU A 49 -7.46 -4.18 1.34
C GLU A 49 -6.33 -4.76 0.49
N LEU A 50 -5.15 -4.97 1.09
CA LEU A 50 -4.02 -5.65 0.44
C LEU A 50 -4.40 -7.07 -0.02
N SER A 51 -5.25 -7.77 0.74
CA SER A 51 -5.74 -9.09 0.36
C SER A 51 -6.70 -9.04 -0.82
N GLY A 52 -7.59 -8.05 -0.88
CA GLY A 52 -8.46 -7.80 -2.02
C GLY A 52 -7.70 -7.49 -3.31
N ALA A 53 -6.52 -6.87 -3.20
CA ALA A 53 -5.62 -6.58 -4.31
C ALA A 53 -4.64 -7.72 -4.66
N GLY A 54 -4.68 -8.84 -3.93
CA GLY A 54 -3.80 -9.99 -4.19
C GLY A 54 -2.33 -9.76 -3.84
N LEU A 55 -2.02 -8.79 -2.96
CA LEU A 55 -0.68 -8.60 -2.43
C LEU A 55 -0.39 -9.51 -1.22
N VAL A 56 -1.44 -9.87 -0.48
CA VAL A 56 -1.41 -10.84 0.61
C VAL A 56 -2.56 -11.83 0.47
N GLU A 57 -2.43 -13.01 1.08
CA GLU A 57 -3.48 -14.02 1.14
C GLU A 57 -3.97 -14.22 2.56
N SER A 58 -5.30 -14.28 2.75
CA SER A 58 -5.88 -14.64 4.04
C SER A 58 -5.91 -16.16 4.22
N VAL A 59 -5.27 -16.62 5.30
CA VAL A 59 -5.26 -18.02 5.71
C VAL A 59 -6.22 -18.21 6.87
N ARG A 60 -7.19 -19.13 6.74
CA ARG A 60 -8.17 -19.45 7.78
C ARG A 60 -7.62 -20.45 8.79
N GLY A 61 -8.22 -20.46 9.99
CA GLY A 61 -7.94 -21.43 11.06
C GLY A 61 -7.35 -20.79 12.32
N ALA A 62 -7.15 -21.60 13.37
CA ALA A 62 -6.70 -21.12 14.68
C ALA A 62 -5.27 -20.52 14.67
N ARG A 63 -4.44 -20.92 13.71
CA ARG A 63 -3.11 -20.35 13.42
C ARG A 63 -3.09 -19.63 12.07
N GLY A 64 -4.25 -19.14 11.65
CA GLY A 64 -4.41 -18.39 10.41
C GLY A 64 -3.92 -16.95 10.54
N GLY A 65 -4.14 -16.17 9.48
CA GLY A 65 -3.66 -14.80 9.39
C GLY A 65 -3.49 -14.38 7.95
N TYR A 66 -2.40 -13.70 7.66
CA TYR A 66 -2.01 -13.25 6.33
C TYR A 66 -0.60 -13.73 6.01
N ARG A 67 -0.33 -14.04 4.75
CA ARG A 67 1.02 -14.22 4.19
C ARG A 67 1.14 -13.45 2.87
N LEU A 68 2.34 -13.29 2.34
CA LEU A 68 2.50 -12.72 1.00
C LEU A 68 1.85 -13.66 -0.04
N ALA A 69 1.21 -13.07 -1.06
CA ALA A 69 0.62 -13.84 -2.15
C ALA A 69 1.64 -14.32 -3.19
N ARG A 70 2.84 -13.72 -3.18
CA ARG A 70 3.93 -13.97 -4.11
C ARG A 70 5.27 -13.59 -3.46
N PRO A 71 6.43 -14.01 -4.00
CA PRO A 71 7.73 -13.69 -3.44
C PRO A 71 7.94 -12.18 -3.27
N PRO A 72 8.58 -11.72 -2.19
CA PRO A 72 8.72 -10.29 -1.90
C PRO A 72 9.45 -9.51 -3.00
N GLU A 73 10.34 -10.15 -3.74
CA GLU A 73 11.07 -9.55 -4.88
C GLU A 73 10.15 -9.21 -6.06
N SER A 74 8.95 -9.79 -6.10
CA SER A 74 7.93 -9.55 -7.13
C SER A 74 6.88 -8.52 -6.72
N ILE A 75 7.00 -7.95 -5.52
CA ILE A 75 6.05 -6.97 -4.97
C ILE A 75 6.69 -5.57 -5.03
N ASN A 76 6.07 -4.65 -5.76
CA ASN A 76 6.54 -3.28 -5.84
C ASN A 76 5.91 -2.41 -4.73
N LEU A 77 6.68 -1.44 -4.24
CA LEU A 77 6.16 -0.36 -3.39
C LEU A 77 5.04 0.41 -4.08
N ALA A 78 5.13 0.61 -5.39
CA ALA A 78 4.10 1.28 -6.17
C ALA A 78 2.74 0.57 -6.03
N ASP A 79 2.71 -0.75 -6.17
CA ASP A 79 1.49 -1.56 -6.01
C ASP A 79 0.86 -1.35 -4.62
N LEU A 80 1.68 -1.36 -3.57
CA LEU A 80 1.21 -1.14 -2.19
C LEU A 80 0.60 0.26 -2.02
N VAL A 81 1.28 1.28 -2.53
CA VAL A 81 0.82 2.67 -2.43
C VAL A 81 -0.47 2.85 -3.23
N GLU A 82 -0.54 2.32 -4.45
CA GLU A 82 -1.74 2.40 -5.29
C GLU A 82 -2.96 1.73 -4.64
N VAL A 83 -2.77 0.59 -3.98
CA VAL A 83 -3.85 -0.10 -3.27
C VAL A 83 -4.34 0.70 -2.07
N LEU A 84 -3.45 1.37 -1.34
CA LEU A 84 -3.82 2.01 -0.07
C LEU A 84 -4.21 3.48 -0.20
N GLU A 85 -3.58 4.23 -1.11
CA GLU A 85 -3.79 5.66 -1.36
C GLU A 85 -4.62 5.92 -2.61
N GLY A 86 -4.71 4.96 -3.54
CA GLY A 86 -5.25 5.17 -4.88
C GLY A 86 -4.17 5.64 -5.87
N PRO A 87 -4.56 6.14 -7.06
CA PRO A 87 -3.63 6.52 -8.11
C PRO A 87 -2.54 7.48 -7.60
N ILE A 88 -1.27 7.12 -7.81
CA ILE A 88 -0.14 7.95 -7.38
C ILE A 88 -0.09 9.21 -8.23
N ARG A 89 -0.36 10.36 -7.60
CA ARG A 89 -0.30 11.69 -8.24
C ARG A 89 0.88 12.47 -7.68
N LEU A 90 1.99 12.48 -8.41
CA LEU A 90 3.23 13.16 -7.99
C LEU A 90 3.19 14.68 -8.20
N ALA A 91 2.35 15.14 -9.14
CA ALA A 91 2.14 16.54 -9.44
C ALA A 91 0.64 16.81 -9.59
N GLU A 92 0.21 18.00 -9.17
CA GLU A 92 -1.20 18.44 -9.23
C GLU A 92 -1.74 18.44 -10.66
N CYS A 93 -0.89 18.69 -11.66
CA CYS A 93 -1.26 18.67 -13.07
C CYS A 93 -1.49 17.25 -13.65
N VAL A 94 -1.12 16.19 -12.93
CA VAL A 94 -1.30 14.78 -13.35
C VAL A 94 -2.59 14.17 -12.74
N ALA A 95 -3.28 14.92 -11.87
CA ALA A 95 -4.63 14.57 -11.44
C ALA A 95 -5.60 14.66 -12.62
N GLU A 96 -6.45 13.64 -12.82
CA GLU A 96 -7.49 13.64 -13.86
C GLU A 96 -8.20 15.01 -13.98
N GLN A 97 -8.33 15.48 -15.23
CA GLN A 97 -9.13 16.61 -15.72
C GLN A 97 -9.84 17.43 -14.62
N GLY A 98 -9.14 18.39 -14.01
CA GLY A 98 -9.78 19.28 -13.04
C GLY A 98 -8.86 20.03 -12.08
N GLY A 99 -7.54 19.82 -12.14
CA GLY A 99 -6.58 20.61 -11.36
C GLY A 99 -6.27 21.99 -11.97
N LEU A 100 -6.63 22.17 -13.24
CA LEU A 100 -6.54 23.43 -13.95
C LEU A 100 -7.97 23.78 -14.41
N PRO A 101 -8.37 25.06 -14.38
CA PRO A 101 -9.52 25.53 -15.15
C PRO A 101 -9.52 24.90 -16.56
N ASP A 102 -10.69 24.62 -17.16
CA ASP A 102 -10.81 23.98 -18.48
C ASP A 102 -9.99 24.68 -19.60
N ASP A 103 -9.54 25.91 -19.36
CA ASP A 103 -8.73 26.77 -20.22
C ASP A 103 -7.24 26.90 -19.82
N ALA A 104 -6.81 26.31 -18.70
CA ALA A 104 -5.44 26.45 -18.22
C ALA A 104 -4.59 25.23 -18.61
N VAL A 105 -3.76 25.41 -19.64
CA VAL A 105 -2.69 24.47 -20.00
C VAL A 105 -1.48 24.77 -19.12
N CYS A 106 -0.87 23.74 -18.54
CA CYS A 106 0.37 23.89 -17.79
C CYS A 106 1.45 24.50 -18.71
N SER A 107 2.01 25.67 -18.34
CA SER A 107 3.02 26.37 -19.14
C SER A 107 4.33 25.59 -19.31
N LEU A 108 4.52 24.53 -18.52
CA LEU A 108 5.67 23.64 -18.58
C LEU A 108 5.37 22.37 -19.40
N MET A 109 4.15 22.17 -19.93
CA MET A 109 3.75 20.89 -20.55
C MET A 109 4.71 20.44 -21.67
N ASP A 110 5.20 21.36 -22.51
CA ASP A 110 6.13 21.04 -23.61
C ASP A 110 7.57 20.75 -23.16
N ARG A 111 7.91 21.00 -21.89
CA ARG A 111 9.28 20.87 -21.36
C ARG A 111 9.33 20.18 -20.00
N CYS A 112 8.22 19.59 -19.55
CA CYS A 112 8.12 19.00 -18.23
C CYS A 112 8.82 17.63 -18.26
N PRO A 113 9.90 17.43 -17.47
CA PRO A 113 10.61 16.15 -17.47
C PRO A 113 9.88 15.04 -16.71
N ILE A 114 8.72 15.33 -16.11
CA ILE A 114 7.93 14.41 -15.27
C ILE A 114 6.44 14.35 -15.66
N ALA A 115 6.06 15.01 -16.77
CA ALA A 115 4.69 14.93 -17.31
C ALA A 115 4.45 13.59 -18.00
#